data_AF-A0A1H4L0Y6-F1
#
_entry.id   AF-A0A1H4L0Y6-F1
#
_cell.length_a   1.000
_cell.length_b   1.000
_cell.length_c   1.000
_cell.angle_alpha   90.00
_cell.angle_beta   90.00
_cell.angle_gamma   90.00
#
_symmetry.space_group_name_H-M   'P 1'
#
loop_
_entity.id
_entity.type
_entity.pdbx_description
1 polymer ?
#
loop_
_entity_poly.entity_id
_entity_poly.type
_entity_poly.pdbx_seq_one_letter_code
_entity_poly.pdbx_strand_id
1 'polypeptide(L)'
;MHAYVLQEPVLAAGVWQSGLAQVLGGLLVVAVLIGAFVLGIRVKNRELPPPEPESQPQRPDTEQLPGEVSEYRRPSEMPQTDGEHRLRPYNLKNSGEADSEPQSEEKRKWRGISSGGFGSGGTGHGD
;
A
#
# COMPACT_ATOMS: atom_id res chain seq x y z
N MET A 1 12.88 78.69 -16.92
CA MET A 1 12.66 77.77 -15.78
C MET A 1 11.80 76.64 -16.29
N HIS A 2 12.42 75.50 -16.62
CA HIS A 2 11.74 74.34 -17.17
C HIS A 2 11.47 73.35 -16.04
N ALA A 3 10.20 73.16 -15.71
CA ALA A 3 9.74 72.05 -14.90
C ALA A 3 8.54 71.44 -15.61
N TYR A 4 8.83 70.64 -16.63
CA TYR A 4 7.90 69.62 -17.10
C TYR A 4 7.94 68.52 -16.04
N VAL A 5 7.09 68.65 -15.03
CA VAL A 5 6.79 67.54 -14.13
C VAL A 5 6.07 66.53 -14.99
N LEU A 6 6.80 65.47 -15.37
CA LEU A 6 6.26 64.34 -16.08
C LEU A 6 5.09 63.80 -15.28
N GLN A 7 3.96 63.81 -15.95
CA GLN A 7 2.79 63.02 -15.65
C GLN A 7 3.23 61.56 -15.49
N GLU A 8 3.41 61.07 -14.27
CA GLU A 8 3.47 59.63 -14.00
C GLU A 8 2.03 59.12 -14.06
N PRO A 9 1.62 58.36 -15.09
CA PRO A 9 0.36 57.65 -15.03
C PRO A 9 0.49 56.59 -13.92
N VAL A 10 -0.05 56.91 -12.74
CA VAL A 10 -0.34 55.95 -11.68
C VAL A 10 -1.47 55.04 -12.17
N LEU A 11 -1.18 54.19 -13.15
CA LEU A 11 -2.10 53.22 -13.75
C LEU A 11 -1.46 51.84 -13.98
N ALA A 12 -0.25 51.60 -13.45
CA ALA A 12 0.49 50.35 -13.67
C ALA A 12 0.84 49.57 -12.39
N ALA A 13 0.32 49.96 -11.23
CA ALA A 13 0.39 49.15 -10.01
C ALA A 13 -0.93 48.40 -9.84
N GLY A 14 -0.99 47.14 -10.25
CA GLY A 14 -2.09 46.24 -9.85
C GLY A 14 -2.79 45.46 -10.97
N VAL A 15 -2.38 45.56 -12.24
CA VAL A 15 -2.94 44.68 -13.28
C VAL A 15 -2.41 43.24 -13.14
N TRP A 16 -1.28 43.04 -12.45
CA TRP A 16 -0.85 41.71 -12.00
C TRP A 16 -1.82 41.08 -10.96
N GLN A 17 -2.78 41.84 -10.43
CA GLN A 17 -3.90 41.34 -9.60
C GLN A 17 -5.18 41.14 -10.41
N SER A 18 -5.18 41.45 -11.71
CA SER A 18 -6.33 41.22 -12.59
C SER A 18 -6.41 39.74 -12.96
N GLY A 19 -7.61 39.15 -12.93
CA GLY A 19 -7.83 37.70 -12.98
C GLY A 19 -7.14 36.93 -14.12
N LEU A 20 -6.65 37.59 -15.17
CA LEU A 20 -5.86 36.96 -16.24
C LEU A 20 -4.56 36.31 -15.71
N ALA A 21 -3.85 36.96 -14.79
CA ALA A 21 -2.64 36.38 -14.21
C ALA A 21 -2.95 35.10 -13.41
N GLN A 22 -4.10 35.10 -12.71
CA GLN A 22 -4.56 33.92 -11.96
C GLN A 22 -5.02 32.79 -12.88
N VAL A 23 -5.67 33.10 -14.01
CA VAL A 23 -6.03 32.10 -15.03
C VAL A 23 -4.78 31.47 -15.63
N LEU A 24 -3.78 32.27 -16.01
CA LEU A 24 -2.52 31.77 -16.55
C LEU A 24 -1.73 30.95 -15.53
N GLY A 25 -1.70 31.40 -14.27
CA GLY A 25 -1.09 30.66 -13.17
C GLY A 25 -1.78 29.30 -12.96
N GLY A 26 -3.12 29.28 -12.94
CA GLY A 26 -3.89 28.04 -12.85
C GLY A 26 -3.63 27.09 -14.02
N LEU A 27 -3.60 27.62 -15.25
CA LEU A 27 -3.32 26.84 -16.45
C LEU A 27 -1.91 26.24 -16.41
N LEU A 28 -0.92 27.01 -15.94
CA LEU A 28 0.46 26.53 -15.76
C LEU A 28 0.51 25.36 -14.77
N VAL A 29 -0.15 25.50 -13.62
CA VAL A 29 -0.21 24.43 -12.61
C VAL A 29 -0.88 23.17 -13.18
N VAL A 30 -2.01 23.32 -13.87
CA VAL A 30 -2.71 22.19 -14.52
C VAL A 30 -1.81 21.51 -15.56
N ALA A 31 -1.12 22.28 -16.41
CA ALA A 31 -0.21 21.74 -17.42
C ALA A 31 0.94 20.93 -16.78
N VAL A 32 1.51 21.44 -15.68
CA VAL A 32 2.56 20.72 -14.92
C VAL A 32 2.03 19.42 -14.33
N LEU A 33 0.83 19.44 -13.72
CA LEU A 33 0.21 18.23 -13.14
C LEU A 33 -0.09 17.17 -14.20
N ILE A 34 -0.66 17.57 -15.34
CA ILE A 34 -0.90 16.66 -16.46
C ILE A 34 0.43 16.11 -16.97
N GLY A 35 1.47 16.94 -17.11
CA GLY A 35 2.80 16.52 -17.52
C GLY A 35 3.40 15.46 -16.58
N ALA A 36 3.31 15.67 -15.27
CA ALA A 36 3.77 14.71 -14.26
C ALA A 36 2.99 13.38 -14.34
N PHE A 37 1.67 13.44 -14.50
CA PHE A 37 0.82 12.25 -14.63
C PHE A 37 1.15 11.45 -15.91
N VAL A 38 1.28 12.12 -17.05
CA VAL A 38 1.65 11.50 -18.32
C VAL A 38 3.05 10.89 -18.26
N LEU A 39 4.02 11.57 -17.60
CA LEU A 39 5.35 11.02 -17.36
C LEU A 39 5.28 9.76 -16.51
N GLY A 40 4.48 9.76 -15.43
CA GLY A 40 4.27 8.59 -14.58
C GLY A 40 3.68 7.40 -15.34
N ILE A 41 2.67 7.63 -16.17
CA ILE A 41 2.10 6.60 -17.06
C ILE A 41 3.16 6.10 -18.04
N ARG A 42 3.94 6.99 -18.65
CA ARG A 42 4.98 6.61 -19.60
C ARG A 42 6.07 5.76 -18.96
N VAL A 43 6.42 6.02 -17.70
CA VAL A 43 7.36 5.20 -16.92
C VAL A 43 6.75 3.83 -16.61
N LYS A 44 5.52 3.78 -16.08
CA LYS A 44 4.80 2.52 -15.80
C LYS A 44 4.67 1.64 -17.04
N ASN A 45 4.38 2.22 -18.21
CA ASN A 45 4.22 1.47 -19.45
C ASN A 45 5.53 0.87 -20.00
N ARG A 46 6.69 1.21 -19.42
CA ARG A 46 7.96 0.54 -19.73
C ARG A 46 8.16 -0.73 -18.93
N GLU A 47 7.39 -0.93 -17.86
CA GLU A 47 7.36 -2.15 -17.10
C GLU A 47 6.45 -3.18 -17.80
N LEU A 48 6.65 -4.46 -17.51
CA LEU A 48 5.77 -5.51 -18.01
C LEU A 48 4.34 -5.27 -17.47
N PRO A 49 3.30 -5.54 -18.28
CA PRO A 49 1.94 -5.44 -17.79
C PRO A 49 1.75 -6.40 -16.60
N PRO A 50 0.89 -6.05 -15.63
CA PRO A 50 0.46 -6.99 -14.62
C PRO A 50 -0.01 -8.30 -15.28
N PRO A 51 0.24 -9.47 -14.65
CA PRO A 51 -0.18 -10.74 -15.20
C PRO A 51 -1.69 -10.73 -15.45
N GLU A 52 -2.10 -11.31 -16.58
CA GLU A 52 -3.49 -11.42 -16.95
C GLU A 52 -4.25 -12.24 -15.89
N PRO A 53 -5.50 -11.91 -15.55
CA PRO A 53 -6.29 -12.67 -14.57
C PRO A 53 -6.34 -14.17 -14.86
N GLU A 54 -6.42 -14.55 -16.13
CA GLU A 54 -6.41 -15.93 -16.64
C GLU A 54 -5.06 -16.63 -16.48
N SER A 55 -3.96 -15.87 -16.42
CA SER A 55 -2.61 -16.37 -16.15
C SER A 55 -2.38 -16.63 -14.66
N GLN A 56 -3.28 -16.15 -13.80
CA GLN A 56 -3.23 -16.50 -12.39
C GLN A 56 -3.46 -18.01 -12.24
N PRO A 57 -2.78 -18.65 -11.27
CA PRO A 57 -3.01 -20.06 -10.96
C PRO A 57 -4.50 -20.32 -10.72
N GLN A 58 -5.13 -21.02 -11.66
CA GLN A 58 -6.51 -21.45 -11.52
C GLN A 58 -6.58 -22.64 -10.57
N ARG A 59 -7.70 -22.78 -9.87
CA ARG A 59 -7.93 -23.98 -9.08
C ARG A 59 -7.94 -25.18 -10.03
N PRO A 60 -7.27 -26.30 -9.70
CA PRO A 60 -7.45 -27.54 -10.45
C PRO A 60 -8.93 -27.95 -10.50
N ASP A 61 -9.33 -28.64 -11.58
CA ASP A 61 -10.69 -29.16 -11.80
C ASP A 61 -11.02 -30.33 -10.84
N THR A 62 -11.02 -30.04 -9.56
CA THR A 62 -11.41 -30.95 -8.49
C THR A 62 -12.60 -30.35 -7.77
N GLU A 63 -13.68 -31.12 -7.62
CA GLU A 63 -14.87 -30.70 -6.84
C GLU A 63 -14.58 -30.59 -5.32
N GLN A 64 -13.41 -31.07 -4.90
CA GLN A 64 -12.90 -30.91 -3.56
C GLN A 64 -12.54 -29.44 -3.34
N LEU A 65 -13.21 -28.78 -2.38
CA LEU A 65 -12.71 -27.52 -1.82
C LEU A 65 -11.23 -27.70 -1.47
N PRO A 66 -10.35 -26.71 -1.78
CA PRO A 66 -8.98 -26.75 -1.30
C PRO A 66 -9.05 -27.02 0.20
N GLY A 67 -8.55 -28.18 0.62
CA GLY A 67 -8.48 -28.49 2.04
C GLY A 67 -7.72 -27.35 2.72
N GLU A 68 -8.08 -27.04 3.97
CA GLU A 68 -7.23 -26.21 4.80
C GLU A 68 -5.91 -26.94 5.05
N VAL A 69 -4.92 -26.71 4.21
CA VAL A 69 -3.55 -27.12 4.51
C VAL A 69 -2.99 -26.05 5.45
N SER A 70 -3.29 -26.24 6.73
CA SER A 70 -2.63 -25.48 7.79
C SER A 70 -1.26 -26.11 8.01
N GLU A 71 -0.20 -25.52 7.46
CA GLU A 71 1.15 -25.80 7.93
C GLU A 71 1.26 -25.29 9.36
N TYR A 72 1.33 -26.23 10.31
CA TYR A 72 1.52 -25.89 11.71
C TYR A 72 2.97 -25.47 11.92
N ARG A 73 3.15 -24.28 12.49
CA ARG A 73 4.45 -23.80 12.93
C ARG A 73 4.57 -24.02 14.41
N ARG A 74 5.61 -24.71 14.87
CA ARG A 74 5.87 -24.83 16.30
C ARG A 74 6.08 -23.43 16.88
N PRO A 75 5.40 -23.05 17.97
CA PRO A 75 5.64 -21.76 18.60
C PRO A 75 7.12 -21.66 19.00
N SER A 76 7.78 -20.59 18.54
CA SER A 76 9.16 -20.30 18.93
C SER A 76 9.14 -19.71 20.34
N GLU A 77 9.88 -20.33 21.25
CA GLU A 77 10.14 -19.74 22.56
C GLU A 77 10.98 -18.46 22.38
N MET A 78 10.57 -17.39 23.08
CA MET A 78 11.32 -16.14 23.06
C MET A 78 12.55 -16.27 23.96
N PRO A 79 13.76 -15.90 23.46
CA PRO A 79 14.94 -15.85 24.31
C PRO A 79 14.70 -14.89 25.48
N GLN A 80 14.85 -15.38 26.71
CA GLN A 80 14.82 -14.53 27.89
C GLN A 80 16.12 -13.72 27.96
N THR A 81 16.00 -12.43 28.25
CA THR A 81 17.16 -11.54 28.40
C THR A 81 17.19 -10.95 29.79
N ASP A 82 18.40 -10.63 30.25
CA ASP A 82 18.74 -10.06 31.56
C ASP A 82 18.24 -8.63 31.81
N GLY A 83 17.50 -8.05 30.86
CA GLY A 83 16.97 -6.69 30.92
C GLY A 83 17.97 -5.60 30.51
N GLU A 84 19.28 -5.83 30.69
CA GLU A 84 20.34 -4.92 30.24
C GLU A 84 20.55 -4.99 28.73
N HIS A 85 20.45 -6.19 28.15
CA HIS A 85 20.58 -6.38 26.71
C HIS A 85 19.21 -6.38 26.04
N ARG A 86 18.84 -5.27 25.38
CA ARG A 86 17.61 -5.23 24.58
C ARG A 86 17.69 -6.24 23.43
N LEU A 87 16.70 -7.13 23.35
CA LEU A 87 16.57 -8.11 22.27
C LEU A 87 16.38 -7.38 20.94
N ARG A 88 17.30 -7.59 19.99
CA ARG A 88 17.25 -7.01 18.65
C ARG A 88 16.70 -8.04 17.65
N PRO A 89 16.16 -7.62 16.50
CA PRO A 89 15.58 -8.54 15.52
C PRO A 89 16.53 -9.68 15.10
N TYR A 90 17.82 -9.38 14.95
CA TYR A 90 18.84 -10.36 14.58
C TYR A 90 19.27 -11.30 15.71
N ASN A 91 18.85 -11.02 16.96
CA ASN A 91 19.05 -11.92 18.10
C ASN A 91 17.91 -12.96 18.20
N LEU A 92 16.85 -12.82 17.40
CA LEU A 92 15.76 -13.79 17.34
C LEU A 92 16.21 -14.98 16.46
N LYS A 93 16.01 -16.20 16.96
CA LYS A 93 16.11 -17.40 16.11
C LYS A 93 15.04 -17.32 15.02
N ASN A 94 15.38 -17.82 13.82
CA ASN A 94 14.48 -17.81 12.68
C ASN A 94 13.15 -18.47 13.11
N SER A 95 12.07 -17.71 13.02
CA SER A 95 10.85 -18.01 13.75
C SER A 95 10.11 -19.17 13.10
N GLY A 96 10.28 -20.35 13.68
CA GLY A 96 9.37 -21.50 13.56
C GLY A 96 9.89 -22.64 12.70
N GLU A 97 10.08 -23.77 13.37
CA GLU A 97 10.19 -25.07 12.71
C GLU A 97 8.79 -25.51 12.24
N ALA A 98 8.72 -26.17 11.09
CA ALA A 98 7.49 -26.84 10.66
C ALA A 98 7.19 -27.96 11.65
N ASP A 99 6.00 -27.92 12.25
CA ASP A 99 5.54 -28.96 13.17
C ASP A 99 4.96 -30.11 12.33
N SER A 100 5.64 -31.26 12.35
CA SER A 100 5.23 -32.45 11.59
C SER A 100 4.12 -33.25 12.27
N GLU A 101 3.77 -32.91 13.51
CA GLU A 101 2.82 -33.68 14.32
C GLU A 101 1.40 -33.09 14.24
N PRO A 102 0.36 -33.90 13.98
CA PRO A 102 -1.02 -33.42 13.97
C PRO A 102 -1.44 -32.96 15.38
N GLN A 103 -2.00 -31.75 15.48
CA GLN A 103 -2.39 -31.15 16.77
C GLN A 103 -3.47 -31.97 17.50
N SER A 104 -3.37 -32.06 18.82
CA SER A 104 -4.44 -32.58 19.69
C SER A 104 -5.66 -31.65 19.72
N GLU A 105 -6.85 -32.19 19.97
CA GLU A 105 -8.12 -31.44 19.98
C GLU A 105 -8.10 -30.26 20.97
N GLU A 106 -7.36 -30.40 22.07
CA GLU A 106 -7.21 -29.36 23.09
C GLU A 106 -6.48 -28.11 22.58
N LYS A 107 -5.54 -28.26 21.63
CA LYS A 107 -4.87 -27.12 20.99
C LYS A 107 -5.71 -26.46 19.90
N ARG A 108 -6.61 -27.21 19.24
CA ARG A 108 -7.56 -26.64 18.26
C ARG A 108 -8.56 -25.69 18.93
N LYS A 109 -8.99 -26.02 20.16
CA LYS A 109 -9.97 -25.25 20.95
C LYS A 109 -9.63 -23.76 21.11
N TRP A 110 -8.35 -23.38 21.08
CA TRP A 110 -7.93 -21.99 21.26
C TRP A 110 -7.91 -21.16 19.97
N ARG A 111 -8.24 -21.73 18.81
CA ARG A 111 -8.51 -20.96 17.58
C ARG A 111 -10.01 -20.80 17.40
N GLY A 112 -10.54 -19.73 17.98
CA GLY A 112 -11.87 -19.24 17.63
C GLY A 112 -11.89 -18.79 16.17
N ILE A 113 -12.89 -19.30 15.44
CA ILE A 113 -13.32 -18.90 14.09
C ILE A 113 -12.37 -19.38 12.99
N SER A 114 -12.89 -20.23 12.11
CA SER A 114 -12.22 -20.60 10.86
C SER A 114 -11.85 -19.32 10.11
N SER A 115 -10.56 -19.11 9.85
CA SER A 115 -10.11 -18.03 8.99
C SER A 115 -10.74 -18.23 7.62
N GLY A 116 -11.71 -17.39 7.24
CA GLY A 116 -12.29 -17.40 5.91
C GLY A 116 -11.18 -17.34 4.87
N GLY A 117 -11.27 -18.21 3.86
CA GLY A 117 -10.32 -18.23 2.75
C GLY A 117 -10.20 -16.84 2.12
N PHE A 118 -9.01 -16.49 1.65
CA PHE A 118 -8.71 -15.18 1.05
C PHE A 118 -9.78 -14.83 -0.01
N GLY A 119 -10.60 -13.81 0.27
CA GLY A 119 -11.67 -13.34 -0.62
C GLY A 119 -13.09 -13.87 -0.37
N SER A 120 -13.32 -14.79 0.57
CA SER A 120 -14.69 -15.22 0.92
C SER A 120 -15.31 -14.22 1.90
N GLY A 121 -16.04 -13.22 1.40
CA GLY A 121 -16.83 -12.29 2.22
C GLY A 121 -18.05 -12.94 2.91
N GLY A 122 -17.91 -14.14 3.47
CA GLY A 122 -18.97 -14.86 4.17
C GLY A 122 -18.88 -14.64 5.68
N THR A 123 -20.00 -14.29 6.30
CA THR A 123 -20.13 -14.26 7.77
C THR A 123 -19.90 -15.67 8.30
N GLY A 124 -18.86 -15.87 9.12
CA GLY A 124 -18.57 -17.16 9.76
C GLY A 124 -19.81 -17.67 10.50
N HIS A 125 -20.17 -18.92 10.27
CA HIS A 125 -21.23 -19.60 11.03
C HIS A 125 -20.63 -19.98 12.39
N GLY A 126 -21.23 -19.52 13.47
CA GLY A 126 -20.91 -19.93 14.82
C GLY A 126 -21.97 -20.88 15.30
N ASP A 127 -21.60 -22.14 15.49
CA ASP A 127 -22.27 -23.14 16.32
C ASP A 127 -21.45 -23.43 17.59
#